data_AF-X1I799-F1
#
_entry.id   AF-X1I799-F1
#
_cell.length_a   1.000
_cell.length_b   1.000
_cell.length_c   1.000
_cell.angle_alpha   90.00
_cell.angle_beta   90.00
_cell.angle_gamma   90.00
#
_symmetry.space_group_name_H-M   'P 1'
#
loop_
_entity.id
_entity.type
_entity.pdbx_description
1 polymer ?
#
loop_
_entity_poly.entity_id
_entity_poly.type
_entity_poly.pdbx_seq_one_letter_code
_entity_poly.pdbx_strand_id
1 'polypeptide(L)'
;MNSPVGYLIKRKDGLYGERGLYYDYILAENGVWIEAEGNLLAARVPAVHGQIRGLEPLEPKLVLRYGLVPQRFFDLALSAM
;
A
#
# COMPACT_ATOMS: atom_id res chain seq x y z
N MET A 1 14.53 -4.75 -16.60
CA MET A 1 13.10 -4.68 -16.99
C MET A 1 12.33 -4.53 -15.69
N ASN A 2 11.63 -3.41 -15.47
CA ASN A 2 10.88 -3.26 -14.22
C ASN A 2 9.54 -3.99 -14.34
N SER A 3 9.27 -4.90 -13.42
CA SER A 3 8.00 -5.62 -13.34
C SER A 3 6.88 -4.67 -12.90
N PRO A 4 5.66 -4.76 -13.48
CA PRO A 4 4.52 -3.98 -12.99
C PRO A 4 4.18 -4.28 -11.52
N VAL A 5 4.48 -5.50 -11.07
CA VAL A 5 4.12 -6.01 -9.73
C VAL A 5 5.37 -6.55 -9.03
N GLY A 6 5.50 -6.26 -7.73
CA GLY A 6 6.57 -6.78 -6.88
C GLY A 6 6.08 -7.85 -5.91
N TYR A 7 7.04 -8.59 -5.36
CA TYR A 7 6.80 -9.66 -4.40
C TYR A 7 7.79 -9.54 -3.27
N LEU A 8 7.25 -9.33 -2.07
CA LEU A 8 8.02 -9.09 -0.86
C LEU A 8 7.63 -10.06 0.25
N ILE A 9 8.55 -10.25 1.19
CA ILE A 9 8.35 -11.04 2.40
C ILE A 9 8.66 -10.16 3.60
N LYS A 10 7.71 -10.10 4.55
CA LYS A 10 7.86 -9.37 5.81
C LYS A 10 8.56 -10.25 6.85
N ARG A 11 9.78 -9.83 7.20
CA ARG A 11 10.60 -10.39 8.28
C ARG A 11 10.78 -9.36 9.41
N LYS A 12 11.40 -9.80 10.50
CA LYS A 12 11.67 -9.00 11.71
C LYS A 12 12.42 -7.71 11.45
N ASP A 13 13.38 -7.77 10.56
CA ASP A 13 14.31 -6.71 10.19
C ASP A 13 13.86 -5.88 8.99
N GLY A 14 12.84 -6.31 8.23
CA GLY A 14 12.36 -5.52 7.10
C GLY A 14 11.50 -6.26 6.08
N LEU A 15 11.40 -5.66 4.90
CA LEU A 15 10.76 -6.22 3.71
C LEU A 15 11.84 -6.67 2.72
N TYR A 16 11.72 -7.90 2.23
CA TYR A 16 12.70 -8.54 1.35
C TYR A 16 12.08 -8.97 0.04
N GLY A 17 12.73 -8.70 -1.09
CA GLY A 17 12.28 -9.11 -2.41
C GLY A 17 12.43 -7.98 -3.44
N GLU A 18 11.75 -8.13 -4.57
CA GLU A 18 11.78 -7.16 -5.65
C GLU A 18 10.51 -6.30 -5.64
N ARG A 19 10.70 -4.99 -5.73
CA ARG A 19 9.61 -4.00 -5.80
C ARG A 19 9.08 -3.89 -7.24
N GLY A 20 7.77 -3.79 -7.37
CA GLY A 20 7.07 -3.50 -8.62
C GLY A 20 6.96 -2.01 -8.90
N LEU A 21 6.54 -1.68 -10.11
CA LEU A 21 6.25 -0.30 -10.51
C LEU A 21 4.94 0.24 -9.92
N TYR A 22 3.90 -0.60 -9.81
CA TYR A 22 2.56 -0.16 -9.43
C TYR A 22 2.18 -0.56 -8.00
N TYR A 23 2.43 -1.81 -7.63
CA TYR A 23 2.14 -2.32 -6.30
C TYR A 23 2.95 -3.58 -6.01
N ASP A 24 3.00 -3.95 -4.73
CA ASP A 24 3.69 -5.12 -4.23
C ASP A 24 2.71 -6.05 -3.51
N TYR A 25 2.83 -7.35 -3.78
CA TYR A 25 2.31 -8.35 -2.86
C TYR A 25 3.30 -8.57 -1.73
N ILE A 26 2.82 -8.56 -0.49
CA ILE A 26 3.64 -8.80 0.70
C ILE A 26 3.12 -10.02 1.45
N LEU A 27 3.98 -11.02 1.60
CA LEU A 27 3.74 -12.17 2.45
C LEU A 27 4.12 -11.83 3.90
N ALA A 28 3.21 -11.97 4.84
CA ALA A 28 3.38 -11.67 6.26
C ALA A 28 2.80 -12.78 7.14
N GLU A 29 3.02 -12.72 8.45
CA GLU A 29 2.50 -13.73 9.39
C GLU A 29 0.98 -13.89 9.26
N ASN A 30 0.27 -12.77 9.10
CA ASN A 30 -1.18 -12.70 9.09
C ASN A 30 -1.80 -12.71 7.67
N GLY A 31 -1.03 -13.16 6.67
CA GLY A 31 -1.53 -13.45 5.32
C GLY A 31 -0.81 -12.72 4.20
N VAL A 32 -1.52 -12.47 3.10
CA VAL A 32 -1.03 -11.75 1.92
C VAL A 32 -1.63 -10.36 1.89
N TRP A 33 -0.78 -9.38 1.63
CA TRP A 33 -1.11 -7.96 1.59
C TRP A 33 -0.81 -7.38 0.22
N ILE A 34 -1.51 -6.31 -0.14
CA ILE A 34 -1.16 -5.45 -1.26
C ILE A 34 -0.70 -4.11 -0.68
N GLU A 35 0.47 -3.65 -1.10
CA GLU A 35 1.02 -2.33 -0.79
C GLU A 35 1.21 -1.54 -2.09
N ALA A 36 0.70 -0.32 -2.13
CA ALA A 36 0.83 0.57 -3.28
C ALA A 36 1.08 2.01 -2.81
N GLU A 37 1.88 2.74 -3.59
CA GLU A 37 2.22 4.12 -3.32
C GLU A 37 2.16 4.93 -4.62
N GLY A 38 1.43 6.05 -4.58
CA GLY A 38 1.37 7.01 -5.68
C GLY A 38 1.35 8.45 -5.17
N ASN A 39 1.20 9.40 -6.09
CA ASN A 39 1.27 10.83 -5.78
C ASN A 39 0.19 11.30 -4.79
N LEU A 40 -0.99 10.68 -4.81
CA LEU A 40 -2.13 11.11 -3.99
C LEU A 40 -2.22 10.38 -2.65
N LEU A 41 -1.87 9.08 -2.62
CA LEU A 41 -2.01 8.24 -1.43
C LEU A 41 -0.99 7.10 -1.41
N ALA A 42 -0.75 6.55 -0.23
CA ALA A 42 -0.10 5.27 -0.02
C ALA A 42 -1.01 4.37 0.82
N ALA A 43 -1.21 3.13 0.39
CA ALA A 43 -2.12 2.19 1.03
C ALA A 43 -1.50 0.81 1.18
N ARG A 44 -1.86 0.14 2.27
CA ARG A 44 -1.61 -1.28 2.52
C ARG A 44 -2.87 -1.94 3.03
N VAL A 45 -3.34 -2.95 2.32
CA VAL A 45 -4.60 -3.65 2.62
C VAL A 45 -4.41 -5.17 2.60
N PRO A 46 -5.13 -5.92 3.44
CA PRO A 46 -5.08 -7.38 3.39
C PRO A 46 -5.78 -7.86 2.12
N ALA A 47 -5.11 -8.71 1.35
CA ALA A 47 -5.70 -9.37 0.18
C ALA A 47 -6.27 -10.74 0.55
N VAL A 48 -5.55 -11.47 1.42
CA VAL A 48 -5.95 -12.79 1.91
C VAL A 48 -5.49 -12.92 3.36
N HIS A 49 -6.39 -13.34 4.25
CA HIS A 49 -6.03 -13.67 5.63
C HIS A 49 -5.52 -15.11 5.74
N GLY A 50 -4.52 -15.33 6.59
CA GLY A 50 -3.97 -16.66 6.87
C GLY A 50 -2.88 -16.59 7.93
N GLN A 51 -2.45 -17.75 8.45
CA GLN A 51 -1.35 -17.82 9.40
C GLN A 51 -0.12 -18.45 8.76
N ILE A 52 0.95 -17.68 8.61
CA ILE A 52 2.22 -18.10 8.02
C ILE A 52 3.31 -18.01 9.07
N ARG A 53 3.75 -19.17 9.56
CA ARG A 53 4.73 -19.26 10.66
C ARG A 53 6.09 -18.69 10.27
N GLY A 54 6.74 -18.02 11.22
CA GLY A 54 8.12 -17.53 11.08
C GLY A 54 8.27 -16.20 10.34
N LEU A 55 7.16 -15.56 9.96
CA LEU A 55 7.14 -14.19 9.46
C LEU A 55 6.62 -13.24 10.55
N GLU A 56 6.68 -11.94 10.27
CA GLU A 56 6.09 -10.92 11.15
C GLU A 56 4.75 -10.43 10.58
N PRO A 57 3.82 -9.98 11.44
CA PRO A 57 2.53 -9.48 10.98
C PRO A 57 2.66 -8.11 10.33
N LEU A 58 1.64 -7.74 9.56
CA LEU A 58 1.46 -6.38 9.04
C LEU A 58 0.14 -5.80 9.51
N GLU A 59 0.15 -4.48 9.68
CA GLU A 59 -1.06 -3.71 9.95
C GLU A 59 -1.53 -2.98 8.69
N PRO A 60 -2.85 -2.75 8.53
CA PRO A 60 -3.38 -1.88 7.49
C PRO A 60 -2.77 -0.47 7.58
N LYS A 61 -2.60 0.16 6.43
CA LYS A 61 -2.08 1.52 6.34
C LYS A 61 -2.84 2.30 5.27
N LEU A 62 -3.25 3.52 5.59
CA LEU A 62 -3.73 4.49 4.60
C LEU A 62 -3.13 5.85 4.94
N VAL A 63 -2.39 6.41 3.99
CA VAL A 63 -1.81 7.74 4.09
C VAL A 63 -2.28 8.54 2.87
N LEU A 64 -3.07 9.57 3.11
CA LEU A 64 -3.36 10.57 2.10
C LEU A 64 -2.20 11.56 2.08
N ARG A 65 -1.49 11.68 0.95
CA ARG A 65 -0.34 12.60 0.82
C ARG A 65 -0.78 14.05 0.80
N TYR A 66 -1.99 14.26 0.32
CA TYR A 66 -2.71 15.51 0.45
C TYR A 66 -3.82 15.28 1.47
N GLY A 67 -3.97 16.20 2.42
CA GLY A 67 -5.09 16.15 3.36
C GLY A 67 -6.43 16.12 2.61
N LEU A 68 -7.47 15.68 3.30
CA LEU A 68 -8.82 15.77 2.75
C LEU A 68 -9.13 17.22 2.39
N VAL A 69 -9.45 17.48 1.13
CA VAL A 69 -9.98 18.78 0.71
C VAL A 69 -11.47 18.77 1.04
N PRO A 70 -11.97 19.67 1.90
CA PRO A 70 -13.41 19.85 2.08
C PRO A 70 -14.10 20.04 0.72
N GLN A 71 -15.19 19.30 0.46
CA GLN A 71 -15.90 19.27 -0.83
C GLN A 71 -16.15 20.68 -1.39
N ARG A 72 -16.54 21.62 -0.54
CA ARG A 72 -16.79 23.02 -0.92
C ARG A 72 -15.59 23.70 -1.60
N PHE A 73 -14.36 23.44 -1.16
CA PHE A 73 -13.17 24.04 -1.79
C PHE A 73 -12.85 23.40 -3.15
N PHE A 74 -13.11 22.11 -3.28
CA PHE A 74 -12.99 21.41 -4.56
C PHE A 74 -14.01 21.92 -5.58
N ASP A 75 -15.28 22.04 -5.17
CA ASP A 75 -16.35 22.58 -6.01
C ASP A 75 -16.05 24.02 -6.47
N LEU A 76 -15.53 24.85 -5.55
CA LEU A 76 -15.17 26.24 -5.86
C LEU A 76 -14.03 26.32 -6.87
N ALA A 77 -13.01 25.45 -6.76
CA ALA A 77 -11.92 25.37 -7.72
C ALA A 77 -12.41 24.93 -9.12
N LEU A 78 -13.34 23.96 -9.18
CA LEU A 78 -13.95 23.53 -10.44
C LEU A 78 -14.80 24.64 -11.09
N SER A 79 -15.50 25.45 -10.30
CA SER A 79 -16.33 26.56 -10.82
C SER A 79 -15.54 27.72 -11.41
N ALA A 80 -14.24 27.80 -11.10
CA ALA A 80 -13.34 28.86 -11.55
C ALA A 80 -12.54 28.47 -12.83
N MET A 81 -12.68 27.23 -13.30
CA MET A 81 -12.22 26.79 -14.63
C MET A 81 -13.33 26.93 -15.65
#